data_AF-A0A2G9Y1V1-F1
#
_entry.id   AF-A0A2G9Y1V1-F1
#
_cell.length_a   1.000
_cell.length_b   1.000
_cell.length_c   1.000
_cell.angle_alpha   90.00
_cell.angle_beta   90.00
_cell.angle_gamma   90.00
#
_symmetry.space_group_name_H-M   'P 1'
#
loop_
_entity.id
_entity.type
_entity.pdbx_description
1 polymer ?
#
loop_
_entity_poly.entity_id
_entity_poly.type
_entity_poly.pdbx_seq_one_letter_code
_entity_poly.pdbx_strand_id
1 'polypeptide(L)'
;MFKTLTAAKILIKQNLYEEALEILNDLETKENSQKIMYLKALSYEALNRNEEAEEICYRLIDAKYVEDNVYEILEKLYSKKKHVEDKISESPPESEMALAYELLGDNENALRWYYKKIESLKKKMESAFD
;
A
#
# COMPACT_ATOMS: atom_id res chain seq x y z
N MET A 1 30.55 10.11 -0.14
CA MET A 1 30.12 8.75 0.27
C MET A 1 30.29 7.84 -0.95
N PHE A 2 30.92 6.67 -0.82
CA PHE A 2 31.07 5.75 -1.95
C PHE A 2 29.70 5.14 -2.30
N LYS A 3 29.14 5.53 -3.44
CA LYS A 3 27.89 4.96 -3.97
C LYS A 3 28.19 3.53 -4.43
N THR A 4 27.73 2.54 -3.66
CA THR A 4 27.90 1.11 -3.97
C THR A 4 26.65 0.33 -3.56
N LEU A 5 26.42 -0.83 -4.17
CA LEU A 5 25.35 -1.74 -3.76
C LEU A 5 25.49 -2.16 -2.29
N THR A 6 26.72 -2.31 -1.81
CA THR A 6 27.01 -2.62 -0.41
C THR A 6 26.52 -1.48 0.51
N ALA A 7 26.78 -0.22 0.14
CA ALA A 7 26.29 0.93 0.90
C ALA A 7 24.76 0.96 0.95
N ALA A 8 24.08 0.77 -0.18
CA ALA A 8 22.61 0.71 -0.22
C ALA A 8 22.04 -0.39 0.68
N LYS A 9 22.64 -1.60 0.67
CA LYS A 9 22.23 -2.70 1.55
C LYS A 9 22.43 -2.38 3.04
N ILE A 10 23.50 -1.67 3.39
CA ILE A 10 23.75 -1.23 4.78
C ILE A 10 22.69 -0.23 5.22
N LEU A 11 22.35 0.75 4.37
CA LEU A 11 21.31 1.74 4.64
C LEU A 11 19.94 1.09 4.86
N ILE A 12 19.56 0.13 4.01
CA ILE A 12 18.31 -0.65 4.17
C ILE A 12 18.29 -1.36 5.53
N LYS A 13 19.40 -1.99 5.95
CA LYS A 13 19.51 -2.63 7.27
C LYS A 13 19.43 -1.65 8.44
N GLN A 14 19.75 -0.39 8.20
CA GLN A 14 19.64 0.70 9.18
C GLN A 14 18.29 1.42 9.12
N ASN A 15 17.35 0.95 8.29
CA ASN A 15 16.04 1.56 8.03
C ASN A 15 16.13 2.97 7.40
N LEU A 16 17.24 3.27 6.72
CA LEU A 16 17.49 4.51 5.98
C LEU A 16 17.10 4.31 4.51
N TYR A 17 15.80 4.19 4.25
CA TYR A 17 15.29 3.76 2.95
C TYR A 17 15.35 4.83 1.86
N GLU A 18 15.16 6.10 2.21
CA GLU A 18 15.27 7.21 1.24
C GLU A 18 16.71 7.39 0.77
N GLU A 19 17.67 7.33 1.69
CA GLU A 19 19.09 7.39 1.37
C GLU A 19 19.53 6.17 0.55
N ALA A 20 18.96 5.00 0.86
CA ALA A 20 19.19 3.81 0.04
C ALA A 20 18.68 4.01 -1.39
N LEU A 21 17.47 4.56 -1.57
CA LEU A 21 16.89 4.84 -2.89
C LEU A 21 17.71 5.84 -3.69
N GLU A 22 18.22 6.90 -3.06
CA GLU A 22 19.10 7.88 -3.71
C GLU A 22 20.33 7.20 -4.32
N ILE A 23 21.02 6.37 -3.52
CA ILE A 23 22.18 5.60 -3.99
C ILE A 23 21.79 4.62 -5.10
N LEU A 24 20.66 3.93 -4.98
CA LEU A 24 20.20 2.95 -5.96
C LEU A 24 19.85 3.57 -7.31
N ASN A 25 19.33 4.80 -7.34
CA ASN A 25 19.03 5.52 -8.57
C ASN A 25 20.29 5.87 -9.37
N ASP A 26 21.40 6.14 -8.69
CA ASP A 26 22.66 6.50 -9.34
C ASP A 26 23.47 5.29 -9.82
N LEU A 27 23.15 4.09 -9.32
CA LEU A 27 23.91 2.87 -9.58
C LEU A 27 23.31 1.98 -10.67
N GLU A 28 22.18 2.38 -11.26
CA GLU A 28 21.43 1.54 -12.18
C GLU A 28 22.20 1.29 -13.48
N THR A 29 22.60 0.04 -13.70
CA THR A 29 23.22 -0.45 -14.94
C THR A 29 22.43 -1.64 -15.47
N LYS A 30 22.67 -2.03 -16.73
CA LYS A 30 21.98 -3.20 -17.31
C LYS A 30 22.28 -4.49 -16.54
N GLU A 31 23.53 -4.67 -16.08
CA GLU A 31 24.00 -5.90 -15.44
C GLU A 31 23.46 -6.09 -14.01
N ASN A 32 23.18 -5.01 -13.29
CA ASN A 32 22.69 -5.07 -11.91
C ASN A 32 21.20 -4.66 -11.77
N SER A 33 20.53 -4.40 -12.89
CA SER A 33 19.17 -3.84 -12.97
C SER A 33 18.17 -4.57 -12.09
N GLN A 34 18.10 -5.91 -12.19
CA GLN A 34 17.17 -6.73 -11.40
C GLN A 34 17.46 -6.65 -9.89
N LYS A 35 18.74 -6.66 -9.51
CA LYS A 35 19.12 -6.58 -8.09
C LYS A 35 18.82 -5.20 -7.49
N ILE A 36 19.01 -4.14 -8.28
CA ILE A 36 18.64 -2.78 -7.88
C ILE A 36 17.13 -2.65 -7.77
N MET A 37 16.38 -3.17 -8.74
CA MET A 37 14.91 -3.24 -8.69
C MET A 37 14.44 -3.93 -7.40
N TYR A 38 15.02 -5.07 -7.04
CA TYR A 38 14.66 -5.75 -5.80
C TYR A 38 14.90 -4.89 -4.54
N LEU A 39 16.07 -4.24 -4.45
CA LEU A 39 16.37 -3.35 -3.31
C LEU A 39 15.48 -2.09 -3.28
N LYS A 40 15.09 -1.57 -4.45
CA LYS A 40 14.11 -0.49 -4.57
C LYS A 40 12.73 -0.95 -4.09
N ALA A 41 12.27 -2.13 -4.48
CA ALA A 41 10.99 -2.69 -4.05
C ALA A 41 10.92 -2.84 -2.51
N LEU A 42 11.99 -3.35 -1.87
CA LEU A 42 12.09 -3.40 -0.42
C LEU A 42 11.99 -2.01 0.22
N SER A 43 12.69 -1.04 -0.34
CA SER A 43 12.71 0.33 0.19
C SER A 43 11.35 1.01 0.02
N TYR A 44 10.68 0.82 -1.12
CA TYR A 44 9.34 1.33 -1.34
C TYR A 44 8.29 0.69 -0.43
N GLU A 45 8.33 -0.63 -0.24
CA GLU A 45 7.43 -1.33 0.68
C GLU A 45 7.57 -0.79 2.12
N ALA A 46 8.82 -0.59 2.57
CA ALA A 46 9.10 -0.06 3.90
C ALA A 46 8.65 1.41 4.07
N LEU A 47 8.67 2.19 2.99
CA LEU A 47 8.18 3.57 2.94
C LEU A 47 6.66 3.68 2.70
N ASN A 48 5.93 2.56 2.67
CA ASN A 48 4.50 2.49 2.29
C ASN A 48 4.18 3.04 0.90
N ARG A 49 5.18 3.09 0.01
CA ARG A 49 5.05 3.39 -1.42
C ARG A 49 4.66 2.11 -2.16
N ASN A 50 3.48 1.61 -1.80
CA ASN A 50 3.04 0.25 -2.10
C ASN A 50 2.82 0.02 -3.60
N GLU A 51 2.35 1.04 -4.32
CA GLU A 51 2.13 0.95 -5.77
C GLU A 51 3.45 0.78 -6.52
N GLU A 52 4.48 1.58 -6.18
CA GLU A 52 5.80 1.46 -6.79
C GLU A 52 6.49 0.13 -6.43
N ALA A 53 6.32 -0.33 -5.19
CA ALA A 53 6.83 -1.63 -4.76
C ALA A 53 6.18 -2.78 -5.54
N GLU A 54 4.85 -2.75 -5.71
CA GLU A 54 4.08 -3.75 -6.43
C GLU A 54 4.46 -3.81 -7.92
N GLU A 55 4.55 -2.65 -8.58
CA GLU A 55 4.95 -2.58 -10.00
C GLU A 55 6.32 -3.25 -10.23
N ILE A 56 7.30 -2.92 -9.38
CA ILE A 56 8.64 -3.51 -9.50
C ILE A 56 8.61 -5.01 -9.25
N CYS A 57 7.84 -5.48 -8.26
CA CYS A 57 7.71 -6.91 -7.99
C CYS A 57 7.19 -7.67 -9.21
N TYR A 58 6.16 -7.17 -9.89
CA TYR A 58 5.66 -7.79 -11.12
C TYR A 58 6.69 -7.82 -12.24
N ARG A 59 7.42 -6.72 -12.43
CA ARG A 59 8.51 -6.67 -13.43
C ARG A 59 9.62 -7.68 -13.14
N LEU A 60 9.96 -7.89 -11.86
CA LEU A 60 10.95 -8.90 -11.46
C LEU A 60 10.46 -10.33 -11.70
N ILE A 61 9.17 -10.59 -11.46
CA ILE A 61 8.54 -11.88 -11.74
C ILE A 61 8.53 -12.17 -13.24
N ASP A 62 8.12 -11.20 -14.06
CA ASP A 62 8.13 -11.32 -15.53
C ASP A 62 9.54 -11.57 -16.07
N ALA A 63 10.54 -10.93 -15.46
CA ALA A 63 11.94 -11.13 -15.77
C ALA A 63 12.53 -12.43 -15.20
N LYS A 64 11.70 -13.27 -14.53
CA LYS A 64 12.08 -14.55 -13.89
C LYS A 64 13.23 -14.40 -12.90
N TYR A 65 13.21 -13.33 -12.11
CA TYR A 65 14.20 -13.12 -11.06
C TYR A 65 14.00 -14.13 -9.91
N VAL A 66 15.06 -14.86 -9.57
CA VAL A 66 15.00 -15.99 -8.61
C VAL A 66 15.98 -15.87 -7.44
N GLU A 67 16.86 -14.87 -7.43
CA GLU A 67 17.89 -14.75 -6.38
C GLU A 67 17.30 -14.38 -5.02
N ASP A 68 16.25 -13.55 -5.00
CA ASP A 68 15.62 -13.06 -3.78
C ASP A 68 14.11 -13.33 -3.80
N ASN A 69 13.50 -13.38 -2.61
CA ASN A 69 12.08 -13.72 -2.46
C ASN A 69 11.16 -12.53 -2.76
N VAL A 70 10.94 -12.24 -4.03
CA VAL A 70 10.02 -11.18 -4.51
C VAL A 70 8.59 -11.40 -3.98
N TYR A 71 8.18 -12.67 -3.85
CA TYR A 71 6.83 -13.02 -3.37
C TYR A 71 6.59 -12.61 -1.91
N GLU A 72 7.64 -12.57 -1.08
CA GLU A 72 7.51 -12.12 0.32
C GLU A 72 7.12 -10.63 0.39
N ILE A 73 7.61 -9.81 -0.54
CA ILE A 73 7.25 -8.38 -0.62
C ILE A 73 5.77 -8.26 -0.99
N LEU A 74 5.32 -8.99 -2.01
CA LEU A 74 3.92 -9.01 -2.43
C LEU A 74 2.98 -9.48 -1.31
N GLU A 75 3.37 -10.53 -0.57
CA GLU A 75 2.59 -11.03 0.56
C GLU A 75 2.39 -9.96 1.64
N LYS A 76 3.45 -9.18 1.95
CA LYS A 76 3.36 -8.05 2.89
C LYS A 76 2.44 -6.95 2.37
N LEU A 77 2.57 -6.58 1.09
CA LEU A 77 1.73 -5.56 0.46
C LEU A 77 0.24 -5.95 0.51
N TYR A 78 -0.10 -7.19 0.17
CA TYR A 78 -1.48 -7.66 0.22
C TYR A 78 -2.04 -7.80 1.63
N SER A 79 -1.21 -8.21 2.58
CA SER A 79 -1.61 -8.25 3.99
C SER A 79 -1.97 -6.84 4.49
N LYS A 80 -1.18 -5.82 4.15
CA LYS A 80 -1.51 -4.42 4.48
C LYS A 80 -2.80 -3.96 3.82
N LYS A 81 -3.00 -4.27 2.54
CA LYS A 81 -4.22 -3.91 1.80
C LYS A 81 -5.47 -4.55 2.41
N LYS A 82 -5.40 -5.84 2.74
CA LYS A 82 -6.47 -6.56 3.43
C LYS A 82 -6.78 -5.95 4.79
N HIS A 83 -5.78 -5.60 5.58
CA HIS A 83 -6.01 -4.91 6.86
C HIS A 83 -6.68 -3.55 6.70
N VAL A 84 -6.43 -2.82 5.60
CA VAL A 84 -7.15 -1.58 5.31
C VAL A 84 -8.60 -1.86 4.95
N GLU A 85 -8.88 -2.87 4.12
CA GLU A 85 -10.24 -3.29 3.78
C GLU A 85 -11.02 -3.79 5.00
N ASP A 86 -10.40 -4.62 5.85
CA ASP A 86 -10.99 -5.11 7.09
C ASP A 86 -11.25 -3.95 8.07
N LYS A 87 -10.35 -2.97 8.18
CA LYS A 87 -10.59 -1.75 9.00
C LYS A 87 -11.69 -0.86 8.43
N ILE A 88 -11.83 -0.77 7.11
CA ILE A 88 -12.95 -0.07 6.47
C ILE A 88 -14.25 -0.81 6.79
N SER A 89 -14.22 -2.15 6.84
CA SER A 89 -15.35 -2.97 7.28
C SER A 89 -15.66 -2.83 8.79
N GLU A 90 -14.67 -2.48 9.62
CA GLU A 90 -14.83 -2.17 11.05
C GLU A 90 -15.18 -0.70 11.31
N SER A 91 -15.22 0.16 10.29
CA SER A 91 -15.78 1.51 10.43
C SER A 91 -17.20 1.37 10.96
N PRO A 92 -17.61 2.17 11.98
CA PRO A 92 -18.97 2.14 12.48
C PRO A 92 -19.93 2.26 11.29
N PRO A 93 -20.96 1.39 11.20
CA PRO A 93 -21.98 1.47 10.17
C PRO A 93 -22.42 2.92 9.95
N GLU A 94 -22.79 3.29 8.73
CA GLU A 94 -23.12 4.69 8.44
C GLU A 94 -24.26 5.21 9.34
N SER A 95 -25.09 4.31 9.87
CA SER A 95 -26.11 4.57 10.91
C SER A 95 -25.53 4.94 12.28
N GLU A 96 -24.44 4.32 12.70
CA GLU A 96 -23.77 4.64 13.97
C GLU A 96 -23.03 5.98 13.88
N MET A 97 -22.42 6.28 12.72
CA MET A 97 -21.84 7.59 12.45
C MET A 97 -22.91 8.69 12.43
N ALA A 98 -24.03 8.45 11.77
CA ALA A 98 -25.13 9.40 11.71
C ALA A 98 -25.70 9.71 13.10
N LEU A 99 -25.92 8.67 13.91
CA LEU A 99 -26.40 8.80 15.29
C LEU A 99 -25.39 9.53 16.18
N ALA A 100 -24.09 9.26 16.03
CA ALA A 100 -23.05 9.94 16.81
C ALA A 100 -23.03 11.46 16.55
N TYR A 101 -23.14 11.89 15.29
CA TYR A 101 -23.21 13.32 14.95
C TYR A 101 -24.52 13.96 15.43
N GLU A 102 -25.63 13.24 15.35
CA GLU A 102 -26.93 13.70 15.89
C GLU A 102 -26.85 13.93 17.41
N LEU A 103 -26.25 13.00 18.16
CA LEU A 103 -26.02 13.13 19.60
C LEU A 103 -25.09 14.29 19.97
N LEU A 104 -24.18 14.66 19.07
CA LEU A 104 -23.29 15.83 19.21
C LEU A 104 -23.97 17.15 18.78
N GLY A 105 -25.20 17.10 18.27
CA GLY A 105 -25.94 18.26 17.75
C GLY A 105 -25.46 18.75 16.37
N ASP A 106 -24.57 18.01 15.71
CA ASP A 106 -24.08 18.30 14.37
C ASP A 106 -24.99 17.65 13.32
N ASN A 107 -26.13 18.31 13.12
CA ASN A 107 -27.18 17.82 12.22
C ASN A 107 -26.73 17.75 10.75
N GLU A 108 -25.79 18.60 10.32
CA GLU A 108 -25.32 18.61 8.93
C GLU A 108 -24.52 17.33 8.63
N ASN A 109 -23.60 16.96 9.51
CA ASN A 109 -22.85 15.72 9.36
C ASN A 109 -23.72 14.48 9.58
N ALA A 110 -24.66 14.52 10.52
CA ALA A 110 -25.64 13.45 10.72
C ALA A 110 -26.42 13.15 9.42
N LEU A 111 -26.95 14.20 8.78
CA LEU A 111 -27.67 14.09 7.50
C LEU A 111 -26.79 13.50 6.39
N ARG A 112 -25.53 13.95 6.26
CA ARG A 112 -24.59 13.41 5.27
C ARG A 112 -24.39 11.91 5.44
N TRP A 113 -24.27 11.42 6.67
CA TRP A 113 -24.11 9.99 6.95
C TRP A 113 -25.41 9.19 6.72
N TYR A 114 -26.57 9.75 7.07
CA TYR A 114 -27.86 9.15 6.71
C TYR A 114 -28.05 9.03 5.19
N TYR A 115 -27.66 10.04 4.41
CA TYR A 115 -27.71 9.96 2.94
C TYR A 115 -26.82 8.86 2.38
N LYS A 116 -25.57 8.75 2.87
CA LYS A 116 -24.67 7.65 2.49
C LYS A 116 -25.29 6.27 2.79
N LYS A 117 -25.96 6.13 3.93
CA LYS A 117 -26.66 4.89 4.28
C LYS A 117 -27.75 4.54 3.26
N ILE A 118 -28.58 5.52 2.92
CA ILE A 118 -29.68 5.34 1.96
C ILE A 118 -29.14 4.93 0.59
N GLU A 119 -28.05 5.55 0.11
CA GLU A 119 -27.42 5.16 -1.16
C GLU A 119 -26.87 3.73 -1.13
N SER A 120 -26.21 3.34 -0.03
CA SER A 120 -25.69 1.98 0.17
C SER A 120 -26.82 0.94 0.15
N LEU A 121 -27.96 1.24 0.80
CA LEU A 121 -29.14 0.38 0.79
C LEU A 121 -29.79 0.27 -0.59
N LYS A 122 -29.89 1.37 -1.34
CA LYS A 122 -30.41 1.36 -2.71
C LYS A 122 -29.57 0.48 -3.63
N LYS A 123 -28.24 0.62 -3.59
CA LYS A 123 -27.31 -0.21 -4.37
C LYS A 123 -27.45 -1.70 -4.02
N LYS A 124 -27.59 -2.03 -2.74
CA LYS A 124 -27.81 -3.43 -2.30
C LYS A 124 -29.13 -3.99 -2.83
N MET A 125 -30.20 -3.18 -2.84
CA MET A 125 -31.49 -3.58 -3.40
C MET A 125 -31.36 -3.84 -4.90
N GLU A 126 -30.74 -2.93 -5.65
CA GLU A 126 -30.52 -3.08 -7.09
C GLU A 126 -29.72 -4.35 -7.42
N SER A 127 -28.63 -4.63 -6.68
CA SER A 127 -27.83 -5.85 -6.85
C SER A 127 -28.51 -7.15 -6.42
N ALA A 128 -29.63 -7.09 -5.70
CA ALA A 128 -30.35 -8.29 -5.25
C ALA A 128 -31.38 -8.80 -6.27
N PHE A 129 -31.59 -8.07 -7.37
CA PHE A 129 -32.54 -8.40 -8.44
C PHE A 129 -31.87 -8.68 -9.80
N ASP A 130 -30.53 -8.69 -9.85
CA ASP A 130 -29.70 -9.13 -11.00
C ASP A 130 -29.15 -10.55 -10.79
#